data_AF-A0A671QJM7-F1
#
_entry.id   AF-A0A671QJM7-F1
#
_cell.length_a   1.000
_cell.length_b   1.000
_cell.length_c   1.000
_cell.angle_alpha   90.00
_cell.angle_beta   90.00
_cell.angle_gamma   90.00
#
_symmetry.space_group_name_H-M   'P 1'
#
loop_
_entity.id
_entity.type
_entity.pdbx_description
1 polymer ?
#
loop_
_entity_poly.entity_id
_entity_poly.type
_entity_poly.pdbx_seq_one_letter_code
_entity_poly.pdbx_strand_id
1 'polypeptide(L)'
;TEKDYVKDLGIVVEGFMKRIEEKGVPDDMKGKDKIVFGNIHQIYDWHKDFFVGELEKCLEDQEKLPGLFCKHERRLHMYVVYCQNKPKSEFIVAEYDSYFEGIQQDINSRLGISDFLIKPIQRITKYQLLLKDFLKYSAKAGLNCQDIERAVDLMSQVPKLCNDMMNLGRLQGFEVN
;
A
#
# COMPACT_ATOMS: atom_id res chain seq x y z
N THR A 1 10.30 -5.62 8.69
CA THR A 1 9.75 -4.96 7.49
C THR A 1 8.23 -4.86 7.51
N GLU A 2 7.46 -5.91 7.87
CA GLU A 2 5.99 -5.76 7.96
C GLU A 2 5.56 -4.83 9.09
N LYS A 3 6.11 -5.02 10.30
CA LYS A 3 5.87 -4.11 11.44
C LYS A 3 6.24 -2.67 11.13
N ASP A 4 7.34 -2.46 10.41
CA ASP A 4 7.79 -1.13 9.98
C ASP A 4 6.79 -0.53 8.99
N TYR A 5 6.28 -1.33 8.04
CA TYR A 5 5.24 -0.90 7.11
C TYR A 5 3.94 -0.51 7.83
N VAL A 6 3.46 -1.32 8.77
CA VAL A 6 2.29 -1.00 9.60
C VAL A 6 2.50 0.30 10.37
N LYS A 7 3.68 0.47 11.00
CA LYS A 7 4.03 1.70 11.70
C LYS A 7 4.01 2.92 10.78
N ASP A 8 4.59 2.79 9.59
CA ASP A 8 4.63 3.87 8.61
C ASP A 8 3.24 4.24 8.09
N LEU A 9 2.36 3.26 7.87
CA LEU A 9 0.95 3.53 7.54
C LEU A 9 0.23 4.23 8.69
N GLY A 10 0.52 3.84 9.94
CA GLY A 10 0.00 4.49 11.14
C GLY A 10 0.37 5.97 11.22
N ILE A 11 1.58 6.36 10.79
CA ILE A 11 1.97 7.78 10.72
C ILE A 11 1.06 8.57 9.76
N VAL A 12 0.61 7.95 8.66
CA VAL A 12 -0.36 8.59 7.75
C VAL A 12 -1.73 8.70 8.39
N VAL A 13 -2.26 7.59 8.91
CA VAL A 13 -3.65 7.52 9.39
C VAL A 13 -3.82 8.22 10.74
N GLU A 14 -2.98 7.90 11.72
CA GLU A 14 -3.09 8.42 13.08
C GLU A 14 -2.35 9.76 13.26
N GLY A 15 -1.46 10.10 12.32
CA GLY A 15 -0.72 11.36 12.29
C GLY A 15 -1.29 12.37 11.30
N PHE A 16 -0.96 12.23 10.02
CA PHE A 16 -1.34 13.20 8.98
C PHE A 16 -2.87 13.39 8.87
N MET A 17 -3.63 12.31 8.69
CA MET A 17 -5.09 12.40 8.51
C MET A 17 -5.77 12.99 9.74
N LYS A 18 -5.42 12.51 10.94
CA LYS A 18 -5.96 13.04 12.19
C LYS A 18 -5.65 14.52 12.37
N ARG A 19 -4.41 14.94 12.10
CA ARG A 19 -4.01 16.35 12.24
C ARG A 19 -4.74 17.25 11.25
N ILE A 20 -4.97 16.78 10.02
CA ILE A 20 -5.74 17.48 9.00
C ILE A 20 -7.21 17.61 9.40
N GLU A 21 -7.80 16.56 9.97
CA GLU A 21 -9.17 16.60 10.50
C GLU A 21 -9.32 17.65 11.61
N GLU A 22 -8.35 17.73 12.52
CA GLU A 22 -8.33 18.71 13.63
C GLU A 22 -8.06 20.15 13.17
N LYS A 23 -7.11 20.35 12.23
CA LYS A 23 -6.69 21.68 11.74
C LYS A 23 -7.64 22.24 10.69
N GLY A 24 -8.33 21.38 9.97
CA GLY A 24 -9.01 21.70 8.72
C GLY A 24 -8.05 21.82 7.53
N VAL A 25 -8.63 21.86 6.34
CA VAL A 25 -7.94 22.05 5.06
C VAL A 25 -8.18 23.46 4.51
N PRO A 26 -7.31 23.98 3.63
CA PRO A 26 -7.57 25.20 2.87
C PRO A 26 -8.93 25.14 2.15
N ASP A 27 -9.58 26.30 1.99
CA ASP A 27 -10.93 26.37 1.41
C ASP A 27 -11.01 25.79 0.00
N ASP A 28 -9.97 26.01 -0.82
CA ASP A 28 -9.83 25.50 -2.17
C ASP A 28 -9.41 24.02 -2.25
N MET A 29 -9.02 23.43 -1.12
CA MET A 29 -8.70 22.01 -0.97
C MET A 29 -9.88 21.18 -0.43
N LYS A 30 -10.98 21.80 0.02
CA LYS A 30 -12.13 21.09 0.60
C LYS A 30 -12.65 19.99 -0.32
N GLY A 31 -12.68 18.74 0.17
CA GLY A 31 -13.11 17.56 -0.57
C GLY A 31 -12.01 16.87 -1.38
N LYS A 32 -10.87 17.54 -1.64
CA LYS A 32 -9.68 16.94 -2.27
C LYS A 32 -8.87 16.07 -1.30
N ASP A 33 -9.00 16.29 0.00
CA ASP A 33 -8.33 15.54 1.08
C ASP A 33 -8.60 14.03 0.99
N LYS A 34 -9.82 13.62 0.65
CA LYS A 34 -10.17 12.21 0.43
C LYS A 34 -9.39 11.58 -0.73
N ILE A 35 -9.08 12.37 -1.76
CA ILE A 35 -8.31 11.93 -2.93
C ILE A 35 -6.83 11.77 -2.55
N VAL A 36 -6.29 12.62 -1.65
CA VAL A 36 -4.90 12.51 -1.18
C VAL A 36 -4.64 11.14 -0.55
N PHE A 37 -5.54 10.68 0.32
CA PHE A 37 -5.34 9.44 1.08
C PHE A 37 -5.90 8.19 0.39
N GLY A 38 -6.88 8.34 -0.51
CA GLY A 38 -7.56 7.22 -1.14
C GLY A 38 -8.10 6.23 -0.11
N ASN A 39 -7.81 4.95 -0.28
CA ASN A 39 -8.19 3.89 0.67
C ASN A 39 -7.05 3.46 1.61
N ILE A 40 -6.06 4.32 1.91
CA ILE A 40 -4.92 3.93 2.76
C ILE A 40 -5.33 3.49 4.17
N HIS A 41 -6.41 4.05 4.72
CA HIS A 41 -6.97 3.62 6.02
C HIS A 41 -7.41 2.15 5.99
N GLN A 42 -8.06 1.71 4.91
CA GLN A 42 -8.46 0.31 4.74
C GLN A 42 -7.24 -0.62 4.67
N ILE A 43 -6.17 -0.19 4.00
CA ILE A 43 -4.91 -0.94 3.93
C ILE A 43 -4.32 -1.03 5.34
N TYR A 44 -4.23 0.10 6.05
CA TYR A 44 -3.69 0.16 7.40
C TYR A 44 -4.40 -0.79 8.37
N ASP A 45 -5.72 -0.70 8.47
CA ASP A 45 -6.50 -1.54 9.40
C ASP A 45 -6.29 -3.03 9.13
N TRP A 46 -6.35 -3.44 7.86
CA TRP A 46 -6.16 -4.84 7.51
C TRP A 46 -4.75 -5.34 7.85
N HIS A 47 -3.73 -4.52 7.60
CA HIS A 47 -2.36 -4.89 7.93
C HIS A 47 -2.10 -4.91 9.45
N LYS A 48 -2.60 -3.92 10.18
CA LYS A 48 -2.44 -3.76 11.63
C LYS A 48 -3.17 -4.85 12.40
N ASP A 49 -4.44 -5.07 12.10
CA ASP A 49 -5.33 -5.88 12.93
C ASP A 49 -5.28 -7.36 12.57
N PHE A 50 -4.81 -7.68 11.37
CA PHE A 50 -4.87 -9.04 10.84
C PHE A 50 -3.54 -9.51 10.21
N PHE A 51 -3.10 -8.87 9.12
CA PHE A 51 -2.08 -9.48 8.26
C PHE A 51 -0.72 -9.63 8.93
N VAL A 52 -0.30 -8.64 9.74
CA VAL A 52 0.96 -8.73 10.49
C VAL A 52 0.97 -9.91 11.47
N GLY A 53 -0.14 -10.16 12.16
CA GLY A 53 -0.25 -11.28 13.10
C GLY A 53 -0.26 -12.64 12.40
N GLU A 54 -0.90 -12.74 11.23
CA GLU A 54 -0.83 -13.97 10.43
C GLU A 54 0.59 -14.24 9.88
N LEU A 55 1.32 -13.19 9.52
CA LEU A 55 2.73 -13.30 9.12
C LEU A 55 3.63 -13.72 10.29
N GLU A 56 3.35 -13.26 11.51
CA GLU A 56 4.07 -13.73 12.71
C GLU A 56 3.86 -15.22 12.96
N LYS A 57 2.65 -15.74 12.77
CA LYS A 57 2.37 -17.18 12.87
C LYS A 57 3.14 -18.00 11.83
N CYS A 58 3.45 -17.42 10.67
CA CYS A 58 4.28 -18.07 9.65
C CYS A 58 5.75 -18.21 10.06
N LEU A 59 6.21 -17.53 11.12
CA LEU A 59 7.55 -17.73 11.67
C LEU A 59 7.66 -19.07 12.42
N GLU A 60 6.56 -19.51 13.03
CA GLU A 60 6.47 -20.81 13.71
C GLU A 60 6.21 -21.95 12.71
N ASP A 61 5.47 -21.65 11.63
CA ASP A 61 5.08 -22.61 10.61
C ASP A 61 5.13 -21.98 9.21
N GLN A 62 6.27 -22.14 8.53
CA GLN A 62 6.57 -21.51 7.25
C GLN A 62 5.71 -22.05 6.10
N GLU A 63 5.15 -23.26 6.23
CA GLU A 63 4.31 -23.88 5.20
C GLU A 63 2.98 -23.15 5.04
N LYS A 64 2.56 -22.37 6.04
CA LYS A 64 1.35 -21.53 5.96
C LYS A 64 1.51 -20.30 5.09
N LEU A 65 2.74 -19.84 4.85
CA LEU A 65 3.00 -18.58 4.17
C LEU A 65 2.36 -18.51 2.77
N PRO A 66 2.51 -19.51 1.88
CA PRO A 66 1.90 -19.43 0.56
C PRO A 66 0.36 -19.42 0.62
N GLY A 67 -0.22 -20.26 1.50
CA GLY A 67 -1.65 -20.34 1.70
C GLY A 67 -2.26 -19.02 2.19
N LEU A 68 -1.52 -18.26 3.00
CA LEU A 68 -1.93 -16.95 3.49
C LEU A 68 -2.15 -15.95 2.34
N PHE A 69 -1.23 -15.88 1.38
CA PHE A 69 -1.37 -15.00 0.22
C PHE A 69 -2.51 -15.45 -0.71
N CYS A 70 -2.58 -16.74 -1.03
CA CYS A 70 -3.64 -17.30 -1.88
C CYS A 70 -5.04 -17.08 -1.30
N LYS A 71 -5.22 -17.31 0.01
CA LYS A 71 -6.51 -17.12 0.70
C LYS A 71 -6.98 -15.67 0.68
N HIS A 72 -6.06 -14.72 0.55
CA HIS A 72 -6.34 -13.29 0.71
C HIS A 72 -6.11 -12.46 -0.54
N GLU A 73 -6.04 -13.11 -1.70
CA GLU A 73 -6.00 -12.48 -3.03
C GLU A 73 -7.00 -11.32 -3.16
N ARG A 74 -8.28 -11.57 -2.85
CA ARG A 74 -9.34 -10.58 -2.98
C ARG A 74 -9.13 -9.37 -2.07
N ARG A 75 -8.50 -9.55 -0.90
CA ARG A 75 -8.18 -8.42 0.00
C ARG A 75 -7.05 -7.59 -0.58
N LEU A 76 -6.05 -8.22 -1.20
CA LEU A 76 -4.93 -7.53 -1.84
C LEU A 76 -5.35 -6.66 -3.03
N HIS A 77 -6.55 -6.85 -3.61
CA HIS A 77 -7.10 -5.93 -4.61
C HIS A 77 -7.32 -4.49 -4.10
N MET A 78 -7.33 -4.25 -2.79
CA MET A 78 -7.33 -2.87 -2.26
C MET A 78 -6.12 -2.05 -2.75
N TYR A 79 -5.00 -2.71 -3.05
CA TYR A 79 -3.82 -2.06 -3.64
C TYR A 79 -4.07 -1.56 -5.05
N VAL A 80 -4.91 -2.23 -5.84
CA VAL A 80 -5.28 -1.78 -7.19
C VAL A 80 -6.02 -0.46 -7.11
N VAL A 81 -7.00 -0.37 -6.20
CA VAL A 81 -7.77 0.87 -5.92
C VAL A 81 -6.82 1.99 -5.48
N TYR A 82 -5.90 1.70 -4.57
CA TYR A 82 -4.93 2.67 -4.09
C TYR A 82 -4.02 3.18 -5.21
N CYS A 83 -3.49 2.27 -6.02
CA CYS A 83 -2.60 2.60 -7.13
C CYS A 83 -3.33 3.45 -8.17
N GLN A 84 -4.55 3.09 -8.56
CA GLN A 84 -5.35 3.87 -9.51
C GLN A 84 -5.56 5.33 -9.06
N ASN A 85 -5.70 5.55 -7.75
CA ASN A 85 -5.85 6.88 -7.17
C ASN A 85 -4.53 7.66 -7.05
N LYS A 86 -3.37 6.97 -6.97
CA LYS A 86 -2.08 7.58 -6.66
C LYS A 86 -1.70 8.79 -7.53
N PRO A 87 -1.88 8.79 -8.86
CA PRO A 87 -1.53 9.96 -9.68
C PRO A 87 -2.30 11.23 -9.29
N LYS A 88 -3.57 11.09 -8.89
CA LYS A 88 -4.39 12.23 -8.44
C LYS A 88 -3.93 12.73 -7.08
N SER A 89 -3.61 11.81 -6.17
CA SER A 89 -3.01 12.10 -4.87
C SER A 89 -1.70 12.88 -5.01
N GLU A 90 -0.80 12.45 -5.90
CA GLU A 90 0.48 13.12 -6.16
C GLU A 90 0.30 14.56 -6.65
N PHE A 91 -0.63 14.77 -7.57
CA PHE A 91 -0.93 16.11 -8.08
C PHE A 91 -1.39 17.06 -6.96
N ILE A 92 -2.33 16.61 -6.12
CA ILE A 92 -2.86 17.43 -5.02
C ILE A 92 -1.78 17.68 -3.96
N VAL A 93 -0.97 16.67 -3.60
CA VAL A 93 0.12 16.86 -2.64
C VAL A 93 1.12 17.90 -3.13
N ALA A 94 1.46 17.89 -4.42
CA ALA A 94 2.35 18.89 -5.02
C ALA A 94 1.70 20.29 -5.10
N GLU A 95 0.40 20.38 -5.37
CA GLU A 95 -0.35 21.66 -5.41
C GLU A 95 -0.38 22.33 -4.02
N TYR A 96 -0.42 21.54 -2.95
CA TYR A 96 -0.55 22.02 -1.55
C TYR A 96 0.68 21.72 -0.69
N ASP A 97 1.88 21.71 -1.28
CA ASP A 97 3.13 21.29 -0.63
C ASP A 97 3.37 22.01 0.71
N SER A 98 3.29 23.34 0.73
CA SER A 98 3.47 24.14 1.95
C SER A 98 2.47 23.83 3.07
N TYR A 99 1.23 23.44 2.73
CA TYR A 99 0.25 22.99 3.72
C TYR A 99 0.69 21.67 4.35
N PHE A 100 1.10 20.70 3.52
CA PHE A 100 1.56 19.39 4.00
C PHE A 100 2.87 19.45 4.76
N GLU A 101 3.80 20.35 4.40
CA GLU A 101 5.00 20.65 5.20
C GLU A 101 4.61 21.17 6.61
N GLY A 102 3.61 22.04 6.69
CA GLY A 102 3.07 22.51 7.96
C GLY A 102 2.46 21.39 8.80
N ILE A 103 1.73 20.45 8.18
CA ILE A 103 1.21 19.26 8.88
C ILE A 103 2.35 18.34 9.33
N GLN A 104 3.37 18.15 8.48
CA GLN A 104 4.55 17.34 8.79
C GLN A 104 5.26 17.88 10.05
N GLN A 105 5.43 19.19 10.15
CA GLN A 105 6.01 19.84 11.33
C GLN A 105 5.13 19.66 12.57
N ASP A 106 3.81 19.86 12.44
CA ASP A 106 2.85 19.71 13.54
C ASP A 106 2.91 18.30 14.17
N ILE A 107 3.13 17.26 13.37
CA ILE A 107 3.24 15.87 13.85
C ILE A 107 4.69 15.43 14.13
N ASN A 108 5.66 16.33 14.02
CA ASN A 108 7.10 16.07 14.17
C ASN A 108 7.61 14.90 13.29
N SER A 109 7.08 14.78 12.07
CA SER A 109 7.52 13.72 11.14
C SER A 109 8.82 14.12 10.45
N ARG A 110 9.79 13.20 10.42
CA ARG A 110 11.06 13.38 9.71
C ARG A 110 10.93 13.25 8.20
N LEU A 111 9.92 12.51 7.73
CA LEU A 111 9.67 12.28 6.30
C LEU A 111 8.42 13.06 5.87
N GLY A 112 8.40 13.45 4.60
CA GLY A 112 7.25 14.12 3.99
C GLY A 112 6.11 13.17 3.72
N ILE A 113 4.90 13.71 3.53
CA ILE A 113 3.70 12.88 3.27
C ILE A 113 3.90 11.98 2.03
N SER A 114 4.55 12.49 0.98
CA SER A 114 4.87 11.74 -0.24
C SER A 114 5.69 10.48 0.00
N ASP A 115 6.64 10.53 0.94
CA ASP A 115 7.50 9.40 1.31
C ASP A 115 6.69 8.27 1.97
N PHE A 116 5.57 8.60 2.61
CA PHE A 116 4.67 7.61 3.18
C PHE A 116 3.65 7.09 2.17
N LEU A 117 3.07 7.97 1.33
CA LEU A 117 2.05 7.59 0.35
C LEU A 117 2.59 6.65 -0.75
N ILE A 118 3.91 6.59 -0.97
CA ILE A 118 4.50 5.61 -1.89
C ILE A 118 4.63 4.19 -1.30
N LYS A 119 4.55 4.06 0.04
CA LYS A 119 4.83 2.79 0.74
C LYS A 119 3.89 1.65 0.36
N PRO A 120 2.57 1.83 0.16
CA PRO A 120 1.72 0.72 -0.31
C PRO A 120 2.17 0.14 -1.66
N ILE A 121 2.57 0.99 -2.60
CA ILE A 121 3.06 0.57 -3.92
C ILE A 121 4.38 -0.20 -3.79
N GLN A 122 5.26 0.29 -2.92
CA GLN A 122 6.51 -0.42 -2.60
C GLN A 122 6.24 -1.76 -1.90
N ARG A 123 5.23 -1.83 -1.04
CA ARG A 123 4.94 -3.05 -0.28
C ARG A 123 4.40 -4.16 -1.16
N ILE A 124 3.44 -3.86 -2.05
CA ILE A 124 2.86 -4.87 -2.92
C ILE A 124 3.89 -5.46 -3.89
N THR A 125 4.81 -4.64 -4.39
CA THR A 125 5.94 -5.11 -5.21
C THR A 125 6.97 -5.89 -4.38
N LYS A 126 7.20 -5.49 -3.12
CA LYS A 126 8.13 -6.20 -2.23
C LYS A 126 7.65 -7.62 -1.90
N TYR A 127 6.36 -7.86 -1.71
CA TYR A 127 5.83 -9.21 -1.48
C TYR A 127 6.17 -10.16 -2.63
N GLN A 128 6.03 -9.70 -3.87
CA GLN A 128 6.42 -10.48 -5.04
C GLN A 128 7.89 -10.91 -4.98
N LEU A 129 8.79 -9.98 -4.66
CA LEU A 129 10.23 -10.27 -4.58
C LEU A 129 10.54 -11.26 -3.45
N LEU A 130 9.95 -11.07 -2.27
CA LEU A 130 10.17 -11.93 -1.12
C LEU A 130 9.67 -13.36 -1.36
N LEU A 131 8.49 -13.53 -1.97
CA LEU A 131 7.97 -14.86 -2.30
C LEU A 131 8.78 -15.55 -3.40
N LYS A 132 9.29 -14.80 -4.39
CA LYS A 132 10.21 -15.34 -5.40
C LYS A 132 11.51 -15.85 -4.77
N ASP A 133 12.06 -15.10 -3.82
CA ASP A 133 13.24 -15.54 -3.07
C ASP A 133 12.91 -16.78 -2.22
N PHE A 134 11.76 -16.80 -1.56
CA PHE A 134 11.31 -17.97 -0.80
C PHE A 134 11.21 -19.22 -1.68
N LEU A 135 10.52 -19.13 -2.83
CA LEU A 135 10.44 -20.21 -3.84
C LEU A 135 11.82 -20.71 -4.25
N LYS A 136 12.75 -19.79 -4.56
CA LYS A 136 14.11 -20.13 -4.97
C LYS A 136 14.84 -20.96 -3.92
N TYR A 137 14.68 -20.65 -2.64
CA TYR A 137 15.32 -21.41 -1.56
C TYR A 137 14.58 -22.72 -1.24
N SER A 138 13.25 -22.74 -1.28
CA SER A 138 12.45 -23.96 -1.12
C SER A 138 12.79 -25.01 -2.17
N ALA A 139 12.92 -24.60 -3.44
CA ALA A 139 13.30 -25.50 -4.54
C ALA A 139 14.71 -26.07 -4.36
N LYS A 140 15.67 -25.24 -3.92
CA LYS A 140 17.05 -25.69 -3.62
C LYS A 140 17.11 -26.68 -2.47
N ALA A 141 16.18 -26.56 -1.51
CA ALA A 141 16.06 -27.48 -0.38
C ALA A 141 15.29 -28.77 -0.73
N GLY A 142 14.80 -28.92 -1.97
CA GLY A 142 14.04 -30.10 -2.40
C GLY A 142 12.63 -30.18 -1.80
N LEU A 143 12.08 -29.06 -1.34
CA LEU A 143 10.72 -29.00 -0.79
C LEU A 143 9.67 -28.97 -1.90
N ASN A 144 8.44 -29.39 -1.58
CA ASN A 144 7.31 -29.23 -2.49
C ASN A 144 7.01 -27.73 -2.69
N CYS A 145 7.06 -27.28 -3.94
CA CYS A 145 6.93 -25.86 -4.28
C CYS A 145 5.56 -25.47 -4.86
N GLN A 146 4.61 -26.40 -5.02
CA GLN A 146 3.34 -26.11 -5.71
C GLN A 146 2.57 -24.92 -5.09
N ASP A 147 2.53 -24.82 -3.77
CA ASP A 147 1.78 -23.76 -3.10
C ASP A 147 2.47 -22.41 -3.21
N ILE A 148 3.80 -22.37 -3.09
CA ILE A 148 4.57 -21.14 -3.24
C ILE A 148 4.62 -20.67 -4.69
N GLU A 149 4.66 -21.56 -5.68
CA GLU A 149 4.52 -21.20 -7.10
C GLU A 149 3.21 -20.46 -7.35
N ARG A 150 2.08 -20.99 -6.85
CA ARG A 150 0.77 -20.32 -6.96
C ARG A 150 0.76 -18.95 -6.28
N ALA A 151 1.35 -18.83 -5.08
CA ALA A 151 1.44 -17.55 -4.39
C ALA A 151 2.31 -16.53 -5.13
N VAL A 152 3.42 -16.96 -5.74
CA VAL A 152 4.30 -16.13 -6.56
C VAL A 152 3.59 -15.64 -7.82
N ASP A 153 2.82 -16.49 -8.48
CA ASP A 153 2.06 -16.14 -9.67
C ASP A 153 1.01 -15.08 -9.35
N LEU A 154 0.22 -15.28 -8.30
CA LEU A 154 -0.76 -14.32 -7.80
C LEU A 154 -0.09 -12.98 -7.46
N MET A 155 0.98 -13.01 -6.66
CA MET A 155 1.69 -11.78 -6.28
C MET A 155 2.45 -11.13 -7.43
N SER A 156 2.62 -11.81 -8.55
CA SER A 156 3.14 -11.22 -9.79
C SER A 156 2.04 -10.56 -10.64
N GLN A 157 0.77 -10.91 -10.43
CA GLN A 157 -0.37 -10.33 -11.15
C GLN A 157 -0.84 -9.04 -10.49
N VAL A 158 -0.90 -8.96 -9.16
CA VAL A 158 -1.42 -7.76 -8.46
C VAL A 158 -0.66 -6.49 -8.84
N PRO A 159 0.69 -6.43 -8.84
CA PRO A 159 1.41 -5.24 -9.28
C PRO A 159 1.19 -4.88 -10.75
N LYS A 160 0.98 -5.88 -11.63
CA LYS A 160 0.65 -5.63 -13.05
C LYS A 160 -0.72 -4.97 -13.16
N LEU A 161 -1.72 -5.48 -12.47
CA LEU A 161 -3.06 -4.88 -12.42
C LEU A 161 -3.00 -3.45 -11.87
N CYS A 162 -2.21 -3.20 -10.83
CA CYS A 162 -1.98 -1.85 -10.33
C CYS A 162 -1.41 -0.94 -11.43
N ASN A 163 -0.39 -1.38 -12.16
CA ASN A 163 0.20 -0.63 -13.26
C ASN A 163 -0.78 -0.37 -14.41
N ASP A 164 -1.54 -1.38 -14.81
CA ASP A 164 -2.51 -1.28 -15.90
C ASP A 164 -3.63 -0.30 -15.53
N MET A 165 -4.16 -0.36 -14.32
CA MET A 165 -5.19 0.56 -13.83
C MET A 165 -4.66 1.99 -13.63
N MET A 166 -3.40 2.15 -13.23
CA MET A 166 -2.75 3.46 -13.20
C MET A 166 -2.65 4.08 -14.60
N ASN A 167 -2.33 3.29 -15.62
CA ASN A 167 -2.24 3.75 -17.00
C ASN A 167 -3.64 4.04 -17.61
N LEU A 168 -4.64 3.20 -17.33
CA LEU A 168 -6.02 3.43 -17.75
C LEU A 168 -6.61 4.70 -17.13
N GLY A 169 -6.33 4.97 -15.86
CA GLY A 169 -6.75 6.20 -15.19
C GLY A 169 -6.17 7.47 -15.81
N ARG A 170 -5.00 7.39 -16.47
CA ARG A 170 -4.40 8.49 -17.23
C ARG A 170 -5.07 8.72 -18.58
N LEU A 171 -5.61 7.67 -19.21
CA LEU A 171 -6.29 7.75 -20.50
C LEU A 171 -7.70 8.36 -20.39
N GLN A 172 -8.37 8.21 -19.25
CA GLN A 172 -9.69 8.79 -19.00
C GLN A 172 -9.69 10.32 -18.84
N GLY A 173 -8.54 10.99 -18.99
CA GLY A 173 -8.46 12.45 -19.16
C GLY A 173 -8.79 12.95 -20.58
N PHE A 174 -9.13 12.06 -21.52
CA PHE A 174 -9.74 12.43 -22.80
C PHE A 174 -11.27 12.43 -22.68
N GLU A 175 -11.84 13.57 -22.28
CA GLU A 175 -13.23 13.87 -22.63
C GLU A 175 -13.26 14.16 -24.14
N VAL A 176 -13.86 13.24 -24.91
CA VAL A 176 -14.37 13.56 -26.25
C VAL A 176 -15.77 14.13 -26.04
N ASN A 177 -15.85 15.45 -25.93
CA ASN A 177 -16.80 16.36 -26.58
C ASN A 177 -16.95 17.68 -25.83
#